data_AF-A0A0N8WAE2-F1
#
_entry.id   AF-A0A0N8WAE2-F1
#
_cell.length_a   1.000
_cell.length_b   1.000
_cell.length_c   1.000
_cell.angle_alpha   90.00
_cell.angle_beta   90.00
_cell.angle_gamma   90.00
#
_symmetry.space_group_name_H-M   'P 1'
#
loop_
_entity.id
_entity.type
_entity.pdbx_description
1 polymer ?
#
loop_
_entity_poly.entity_id
_entity_poly.type
_entity_poly.pdbx_seq_one_letter_code
_entity_poly.pdbx_strand_id
1 'polypeptide(L)'
;DTSFVSFNAKTDVVSFTCYDYLKLLSKFSEARMMFALLQGYHPGYCFGYMVQQTEYLSGLNLDHIWNTGWSPLVIDKTDLEILKFEWRQLIYRFINWNGDLIIQSGFRTNNFYTPEFRIIIFREHHEWSSYQCKVYARTYRFYNHICWHQITDMDVDTRTSVYQEDEYNEMVAEREDLLADYYSNNDWLEQNPFNFEGRTYSFTLNPEDYPTSGIQNVTLRKAVQYTGNAIPYNMYPKGFYELGGEDTEIFSVLKAALMLHNLTLISEPNGTIKLANKDEISNEIVTIDPADVVDSKKKRLNRPSPEVSTLDCLLGDTNAIKEVVTDYYADFLSQIWELTAVIDNLAKYSLSLFNQIQINGILYRITEIQRDAKADEYKIKAWEL
;
A
#
# COMPACT_ATOMS: atom_id res chain seq x y z
N ASP A 1 8.85 -21.95 6.95
CA ASP A 1 10.12 -21.75 7.67
C ASP A 1 10.91 -23.06 7.65
N THR A 2 12.17 -23.05 7.18
CA THR A 2 13.07 -24.23 7.11
C THR A 2 13.79 -24.49 8.43
N SER A 3 13.32 -23.88 9.51
CA SER A 3 13.97 -23.79 10.81
C SER A 3 14.12 -25.11 11.60
N PHE A 4 13.54 -26.23 11.15
CA PHE A 4 13.64 -27.53 11.86
C PHE A 4 13.94 -28.74 10.96
N VAL A 5 14.81 -28.59 9.96
CA VAL A 5 15.43 -29.76 9.30
C VAL A 5 16.49 -30.33 10.24
N SER A 6 16.25 -31.53 10.77
CA SER A 6 17.27 -32.25 11.54
C SER A 6 17.74 -33.48 10.76
N PHE A 7 19.04 -33.57 10.52
CA PHE A 7 19.68 -34.75 9.95
C PHE A 7 20.34 -35.55 11.09
N ASN A 8 19.94 -36.82 11.25
CA ASN A 8 20.58 -37.73 12.20
C ASN A 8 21.58 -38.63 11.46
N ALA A 9 22.86 -38.26 11.52
CA ALA A 9 23.95 -38.98 10.84
C ALA A 9 24.15 -40.42 11.32
N LYS A 10 23.67 -40.79 12.52
CA LYS A 10 23.79 -42.16 13.05
C LYS A 10 22.77 -43.12 12.45
N THR A 11 21.63 -42.60 12.02
CA THR A 11 20.52 -43.39 11.46
C THR A 11 20.26 -43.08 9.99
N ASP A 12 20.97 -42.10 9.43
CA ASP A 12 20.78 -41.57 8.06
C ASP A 12 19.34 -41.14 7.76
N VAL A 13 18.65 -40.61 8.78
CA VAL A 13 17.27 -40.16 8.68
C VAL A 13 17.24 -38.64 8.68
N VAL A 14 16.64 -38.07 7.63
CA VAL A 14 16.25 -36.66 7.58
C VAL A 14 14.83 -36.56 8.16
N SER A 15 14.68 -35.80 9.24
CA SER A 15 13.38 -35.56 9.89
C SER A 15 12.89 -34.15 9.57
N PHE A 16 11.60 -34.05 9.23
CA PHE A 16 10.89 -32.80 9.01
C PHE A 16 9.78 -32.70 10.05
N THR A 17 9.65 -31.56 10.73
CA THR A 17 8.44 -31.25 11.51
C THR A 17 7.58 -30.33 10.68
N CYS A 18 6.41 -30.80 10.26
CA CYS A 18 5.51 -30.04 9.41
C CYS A 18 4.42 -29.34 10.22
N TYR A 19 4.26 -28.04 10.00
CA TYR A 19 2.94 -27.41 9.97
C TYR A 19 2.55 -27.37 8.48
N ASP A 20 1.94 -28.45 7.98
CA ASP A 20 1.83 -28.75 6.54
C ASP A 20 1.14 -27.63 5.73
N TYR A 21 0.19 -26.93 6.33
CA TYR A 21 -0.76 -26.10 5.59
C TYR A 21 -0.24 -24.71 5.17
N LEU A 22 0.59 -24.05 5.98
CA LEU A 22 1.21 -22.76 5.59
C LEU A 22 2.30 -22.95 4.53
N LYS A 23 3.00 -24.09 4.54
CA LYS A 23 4.03 -24.43 3.55
C LYS A 23 3.41 -24.75 2.20
N LEU A 24 2.22 -25.36 2.17
CA LEU A 24 1.45 -25.57 0.95
C LEU A 24 1.13 -24.25 0.27
N LEU A 25 0.59 -23.27 1.02
CA LEU A 25 0.37 -21.94 0.47
C LEU A 25 1.65 -21.40 -0.18
N SER A 26 2.80 -21.47 0.51
CA SER A 26 4.08 -20.98 -0.05
C SER A 26 4.57 -21.72 -1.29
N LYS A 27 4.24 -23.01 -1.44
CA LYS A 27 4.64 -23.85 -2.57
C LYS A 27 3.80 -23.57 -3.82
N PHE A 28 2.56 -23.12 -3.64
CA PHE A 28 1.63 -22.76 -4.70
C PHE A 28 1.47 -21.24 -4.83
N SER A 29 2.56 -20.50 -4.62
CA SER A 29 2.65 -19.04 -4.73
C SER A 29 2.26 -18.44 -6.07
N GLU A 30 2.22 -19.27 -7.11
CA GLU A 30 1.95 -18.90 -8.51
C GLU A 30 0.49 -19.16 -8.91
N ALA A 31 -0.39 -19.38 -7.94
CA ALA A 31 -1.80 -19.68 -8.11
C ALA A 31 -2.58 -18.50 -8.76
N ARG A 32 -2.74 -18.55 -10.09
CA ARG A 32 -3.26 -17.49 -10.98
C ARG A 32 -4.66 -16.88 -10.75
N MET A 33 -5.44 -17.33 -9.75
CA MET A 33 -6.89 -16.99 -9.63
C MET A 33 -7.15 -15.78 -8.71
N MET A 34 -6.10 -15.09 -8.25
CA MET A 34 -6.18 -13.99 -7.28
C MET A 34 -6.41 -12.60 -7.91
N PHE A 35 -5.92 -12.34 -9.13
CA PHE A 35 -5.76 -10.95 -9.59
C PHE A 35 -7.04 -10.27 -10.06
N ALA A 36 -7.97 -11.00 -10.70
CA ALA A 36 -9.24 -10.44 -11.14
C ALA A 36 -10.16 -10.05 -9.97
N LEU A 37 -9.93 -10.64 -8.79
CA LEU A 37 -10.78 -10.48 -7.60
C LEU A 37 -10.11 -9.68 -6.49
N LEU A 38 -8.85 -9.25 -6.63
CA LEU A 38 -8.26 -8.24 -5.73
C LEU A 38 -8.74 -6.82 -6.07
N GLN A 39 -9.47 -6.64 -7.18
CA GLN A 39 -10.15 -5.39 -7.53
C GLN A 39 -11.26 -5.07 -6.52
N GLY A 40 -10.98 -4.27 -5.52
CA GLY A 40 -12.08 -3.81 -4.66
C GLY A 40 -12.63 -4.86 -3.69
N TYR A 41 -11.92 -5.99 -3.49
CA TYR A 41 -12.31 -6.98 -2.49
C TYR A 41 -11.40 -6.93 -1.28
N HIS A 42 -12.05 -7.12 -0.15
CA HIS A 42 -11.47 -7.17 1.16
C HIS A 42 -10.44 -8.33 1.32
N PRO A 43 -9.33 -8.15 2.06
CA PRO A 43 -8.27 -9.14 2.24
C PRO A 43 -8.73 -10.57 2.60
N GLY A 44 -9.84 -10.69 3.33
CA GLY A 44 -10.44 -11.99 3.66
C GLY A 44 -10.88 -12.78 2.43
N TYR A 45 -11.42 -12.12 1.39
CA TYR A 45 -11.75 -12.77 0.12
C TYR A 45 -10.48 -13.24 -0.60
N CYS A 46 -9.44 -12.41 -0.60
CA CYS A 46 -8.17 -12.74 -1.24
C CYS A 46 -7.56 -13.99 -0.59
N PHE A 47 -7.53 -14.04 0.74
CA PHE A 47 -7.10 -15.24 1.45
C PHE A 47 -7.96 -16.46 1.10
N GLY A 48 -9.28 -16.28 1.02
CA GLY A 48 -10.17 -17.40 0.69
C GLY A 48 -9.95 -18.00 -0.68
N TYR A 49 -9.76 -17.16 -1.70
CA TYR A 49 -9.45 -17.62 -3.05
C TYR A 49 -8.08 -18.29 -3.16
N MET A 50 -7.07 -17.82 -2.40
CA MET A 50 -5.78 -18.52 -2.34
C MET A 50 -5.90 -19.94 -1.78
N VAL A 51 -6.69 -20.11 -0.71
CA VAL A 51 -6.90 -21.42 -0.10
C VAL A 51 -7.61 -22.34 -1.09
N GLN A 52 -8.71 -21.89 -1.70
CA GLN A 52 -9.44 -22.66 -2.73
C GLN A 52 -8.55 -23.08 -3.90
N GLN A 53 -7.67 -22.20 -4.35
CA GLN A 53 -6.79 -22.53 -5.46
C GLN A 53 -5.67 -23.49 -5.05
N THR A 54 -5.17 -23.37 -3.82
CA THR A 54 -4.21 -24.33 -3.26
C THR A 54 -4.84 -25.71 -3.12
N GLU A 55 -6.08 -25.80 -2.65
CA GLU A 55 -6.87 -27.04 -2.59
C GLU A 55 -7.01 -27.66 -3.98
N TYR A 56 -7.40 -26.86 -4.98
CA TYR A 56 -7.54 -27.31 -6.36
C TYR A 56 -6.23 -27.86 -6.95
N LEU A 57 -5.10 -27.16 -6.77
CA LEU A 57 -3.81 -27.55 -7.33
C LEU A 57 -3.17 -28.74 -6.59
N SER A 58 -3.39 -28.84 -5.29
CA SER A 58 -2.81 -29.91 -4.46
C SER A 58 -3.69 -31.16 -4.38
N GLY A 59 -4.99 -31.05 -4.66
CA GLY A 59 -5.98 -32.09 -4.43
C GLY A 59 -6.30 -32.33 -2.94
N LEU A 60 -5.87 -31.43 -2.06
CA LEU A 60 -6.12 -31.49 -0.62
C LEU A 60 -7.33 -30.62 -0.25
N ASN A 61 -8.00 -30.97 0.85
CA ASN A 61 -8.97 -30.09 1.50
C ASN A 61 -8.28 -29.40 2.69
N LEU A 62 -8.34 -28.07 2.75
CA LEU A 62 -7.70 -27.25 3.77
C LEU A 62 -8.77 -26.66 4.67
N ASP A 63 -8.86 -27.12 5.93
CA ASP A 63 -9.75 -26.47 6.88
C ASP A 63 -9.29 -25.03 7.12
N HIS A 64 -10.21 -24.07 6.96
CA HIS A 64 -9.88 -22.66 7.02
C HIS A 64 -10.99 -21.82 7.65
N ILE A 65 -10.59 -20.72 8.30
CA ILE A 65 -11.50 -19.72 8.84
C ILE A 65 -11.05 -18.34 8.36
N TRP A 66 -11.96 -17.62 7.70
CA TRP A 66 -11.73 -16.22 7.35
C TRP A 66 -13.00 -15.39 7.52
N ASN A 67 -12.80 -14.12 7.88
CA ASN A 67 -13.85 -13.13 8.00
C ASN A 67 -13.68 -12.06 6.91
N THR A 68 -14.79 -11.53 6.41
CA THR A 68 -14.83 -10.50 5.37
C THR A 68 -14.99 -9.08 5.93
N GLY A 69 -14.97 -8.90 7.26
CA GLY A 69 -15.28 -7.64 7.93
C GLY A 69 -14.11 -6.88 8.58
N TRP A 70 -12.87 -7.06 8.13
CA TRP A 70 -11.72 -6.34 8.68
C TRP A 70 -11.61 -4.91 8.13
N SER A 71 -11.23 -3.99 9.00
CA SER A 71 -10.89 -2.63 8.62
C SER A 71 -9.40 -2.53 8.30
N PRO A 72 -8.99 -1.65 7.37
CA PRO A 72 -7.59 -1.27 7.24
C PRO A 72 -7.06 -0.68 8.55
N LEU A 73 -5.74 -0.69 8.72
CA LEU A 73 -5.08 0.13 9.72
C LEU A 73 -5.56 1.58 9.60
N VAL A 74 -5.80 2.22 10.74
CA VAL A 74 -6.19 3.62 10.79
C VAL A 74 -4.92 4.44 10.99
N ILE A 75 -4.39 4.96 9.89
CA ILE A 75 -3.24 5.86 9.88
C ILE A 75 -3.70 7.17 9.24
N ASP A 76 -4.37 7.98 10.06
CA ASP A 76 -4.86 9.28 9.63
C ASP A 76 -3.70 10.25 9.41
N LYS A 77 -3.75 10.95 8.27
CA LYS A 77 -2.81 12.00 7.92
C LYS A 77 -3.56 13.28 7.65
N THR A 78 -2.85 14.39 7.84
CA THR A 78 -3.34 15.74 7.56
C THR A 78 -2.32 16.42 6.66
N ASP A 79 -2.79 16.92 5.52
CA ASP A 79 -2.00 17.64 4.52
C ASP A 79 -0.75 16.88 4.04
N LEU A 80 -0.85 15.55 3.91
CA LEU A 80 0.22 14.71 3.38
C LEU A 80 0.47 15.05 1.91
N GLU A 81 1.69 15.44 1.58
CA GLU A 81 2.10 15.70 0.20
C GLU A 81 2.33 14.39 -0.56
N ILE A 82 1.41 14.01 -1.46
CA ILE A 82 1.46 12.72 -2.16
C ILE A 82 1.98 12.80 -3.59
N LEU A 83 1.87 13.96 -4.26
CA LEU A 83 2.41 14.21 -5.59
C LEU A 83 3.05 15.60 -5.60
N LYS A 84 4.33 15.71 -5.96
CA LYS A 84 5.10 16.96 -5.85
C LYS A 84 5.56 17.45 -7.21
N PHE A 85 5.51 18.76 -7.41
CA PHE A 85 5.94 19.47 -8.61
C PHE A 85 7.05 20.45 -8.24
N GLU A 86 8.13 20.49 -9.02
CA GLU A 86 9.10 21.58 -9.01
C GLU A 86 8.48 22.81 -9.71
N TRP A 87 7.52 23.42 -9.01
CA TRP A 87 6.55 24.37 -9.53
C TRP A 87 7.19 25.58 -10.21
N ARG A 88 8.16 26.22 -9.57
CA ARG A 88 8.85 27.37 -10.17
C ARG A 88 9.53 27.02 -11.49
N GLN A 89 10.18 25.84 -11.55
CA GLN A 89 10.85 25.40 -12.78
C GLN A 89 9.83 25.12 -13.88
N LEU A 90 8.69 24.53 -13.52
CA LEU A 90 7.58 24.31 -14.44
C LEU A 90 7.04 25.63 -15.00
N ILE A 91 6.72 26.61 -14.15
CA ILE A 91 6.24 27.94 -14.57
C ILE A 91 7.28 28.70 -15.39
N TYR A 92 8.57 28.56 -15.08
CA TYR A 92 9.64 29.21 -15.84
C TYR A 92 9.65 28.80 -17.32
N ARG A 93 9.22 27.58 -17.66
CA ARG A 93 9.10 27.12 -19.06
C ARG A 93 8.18 28.00 -19.91
N PHE A 94 7.28 28.77 -19.28
CA PHE A 94 6.26 29.60 -19.92
C PHE A 94 6.60 31.10 -19.95
N ILE A 95 7.65 31.57 -19.26
CA ILE A 95 7.86 33.02 -19.09
C ILE A 95 8.21 33.76 -20.39
N ASN A 96 8.85 33.08 -21.33
CA ASN A 96 9.27 33.65 -22.63
C ASN A 96 8.23 33.40 -23.74
N TRP A 97 7.00 33.03 -23.38
CA TRP A 97 5.90 32.79 -24.31
C TRP A 97 4.91 33.93 -24.27
N ASN A 98 4.42 34.34 -25.45
CA ASN A 98 3.40 35.37 -25.54
C ASN A 98 2.04 34.83 -25.05
N GLY A 99 1.12 35.75 -24.72
CA GLY A 99 -0.23 35.42 -24.28
C GLY A 99 -0.37 35.34 -22.75
N ASP A 100 -1.62 35.14 -22.32
CA ASP A 100 -1.95 35.02 -20.90
C ASP A 100 -1.62 33.62 -20.39
N LEU A 101 -1.04 33.55 -19.20
CA LEU A 101 -0.78 32.27 -18.52
C LEU A 101 -2.08 31.77 -17.91
N ILE A 102 -2.57 30.65 -18.43
CA ILE A 102 -3.73 29.96 -17.87
C ILE A 102 -3.22 28.72 -17.13
N ILE A 103 -3.64 28.59 -15.87
CA ILE A 103 -3.39 27.42 -15.04
C ILE A 103 -4.75 26.91 -14.60
N GLN A 104 -5.03 25.66 -14.92
CA GLN A 104 -6.25 24.97 -14.54
C GLN A 104 -5.88 23.64 -13.90
N SER A 105 -6.56 23.33 -12.81
CA SER A 105 -6.36 22.08 -12.10
C SER A 105 -7.65 21.66 -11.41
N GLY A 106 -7.73 20.38 -11.08
CA GLY A 106 -8.82 19.86 -10.29
C GLY A 106 -8.95 18.36 -10.38
N PHE A 107 -9.96 17.84 -9.70
CA PHE A 107 -10.13 16.43 -9.47
C PHE A 107 -11.44 15.91 -10.03
N ARG A 108 -11.43 14.66 -10.45
CA ARG A 108 -12.66 13.91 -10.73
C ARG A 108 -12.52 12.49 -10.23
N THR A 109 -13.60 11.73 -10.32
CA THR A 109 -13.51 10.27 -10.28
C THR A 109 -13.31 9.73 -11.69
N ASN A 110 -12.47 8.71 -11.82
CA ASN A 110 -12.47 7.85 -12.99
C ASN A 110 -13.30 6.59 -12.70
N ASN A 111 -14.29 6.32 -13.55
CA ASN A 111 -15.24 5.19 -13.42
C ASN A 111 -15.84 5.05 -12.01
N PHE A 112 -16.01 6.14 -11.25
CA PHE A 112 -16.51 6.17 -9.86
C PHE A 112 -15.65 5.49 -8.79
N TYR A 113 -14.45 4.99 -9.10
CA TYR A 113 -13.66 4.17 -8.15
C TYR A 113 -12.31 4.74 -7.74
N THR A 114 -11.74 5.65 -8.52
CA THR A 114 -10.39 6.20 -8.23
C THR A 114 -10.35 7.71 -8.44
N PRO A 115 -9.80 8.47 -7.48
CA PRO A 115 -9.51 9.89 -7.67
C PRO A 115 -8.51 10.10 -8.81
N GLU A 116 -8.77 11.11 -9.62
CA GLU A 116 -7.93 11.54 -10.74
C GLU A 116 -7.71 13.04 -10.63
N PHE A 117 -6.45 13.47 -10.59
CA PHE A 117 -6.03 14.86 -10.64
C PHE A 117 -5.58 15.22 -12.04
N ARG A 118 -6.09 16.34 -12.54
CA ARG A 118 -5.72 16.91 -13.84
C ARG A 118 -5.10 18.27 -13.60
N ILE A 119 -4.07 18.57 -14.38
CA ILE A 119 -3.45 19.89 -14.43
C ILE A 119 -3.13 20.26 -15.87
N ILE A 120 -3.45 21.49 -16.23
CA ILE A 120 -3.14 22.11 -17.51
C ILE A 120 -2.53 23.47 -17.22
N ILE A 121 -1.38 23.73 -17.82
CA ILE A 121 -0.73 25.04 -17.86
C ILE A 121 -0.55 25.37 -19.33
N PHE A 122 -1.11 26.47 -19.79
CA PHE A 122 -0.91 26.88 -21.16
C PHE A 122 -0.80 28.39 -21.33
N ARG A 123 -0.13 28.76 -22.41
CA ARG A 123 -0.10 30.11 -22.96
C ARG A 123 -0.45 30.02 -24.43
N GLU A 124 -1.39 30.85 -24.83
CA GLU A 124 -1.82 30.95 -26.21
C GLU A 124 -1.84 32.41 -26.63
N HIS A 125 -1.28 32.68 -27.81
CA HIS A 125 -1.25 34.00 -28.39
C HIS A 125 -1.50 33.91 -29.89
N HIS A 126 -2.44 34.73 -30.34
CA HIS A 126 -2.85 34.79 -31.73
C HIS A 126 -2.93 36.25 -32.19
N GLU A 127 -2.12 36.57 -33.19
CA GLU A 127 -2.19 37.81 -33.97
C GLU A 127 -2.24 37.46 -35.46
N TRP A 128 -2.67 38.41 -36.31
CA TRP A 128 -2.94 38.23 -37.75
C TRP A 128 -1.81 37.56 -38.55
N SER A 129 -0.59 37.51 -38.03
CA SER A 129 0.56 36.91 -38.70
C SER A 129 1.42 36.03 -37.80
N SER A 130 0.98 35.68 -36.59
CA SER A 130 1.74 34.77 -35.71
C SER A 130 0.84 34.04 -34.72
N TYR A 131 1.07 32.73 -34.59
CA TYR A 131 0.45 31.90 -33.59
C TYR A 131 1.54 31.28 -32.70
N GLN A 132 1.32 31.34 -31.38
CA GLN A 132 2.17 30.67 -30.40
C GLN A 132 1.28 29.95 -29.40
N CYS A 133 1.57 28.67 -29.18
CA CYS A 133 0.91 27.86 -28.18
C CYS A 133 1.95 27.03 -27.43
N LYS A 134 1.90 27.11 -26.10
CA LYS A 134 2.61 26.19 -25.23
C LYS A 134 1.63 25.56 -24.27
N VAL A 135 1.68 24.24 -24.18
CA VAL A 135 0.83 23.44 -23.29
C VAL A 135 1.70 22.51 -22.48
N TYR A 136 1.41 22.42 -21.19
CA TYR A 136 1.80 21.34 -20.31
C TYR A 136 0.52 20.77 -19.72
N ALA A 137 0.20 19.52 -20.01
CA ALA A 137 -0.96 18.85 -19.47
C ALA A 137 -0.57 17.47 -18.91
N ARG A 138 -1.07 17.15 -17.71
CA ARG A 138 -0.83 15.85 -17.05
C ARG A 138 -2.10 15.38 -16.36
N THR A 139 -2.31 14.07 -16.39
CA THR A 139 -3.36 13.39 -15.61
C THR A 139 -2.72 12.35 -14.71
N TYR A 140 -3.01 12.45 -13.41
CA TYR A 140 -2.54 11.55 -12.38
C TYR A 140 -3.72 10.82 -11.76
N ARG A 141 -3.63 9.51 -11.62
CA ARG A 141 -4.63 8.69 -10.93
C ARG A 141 -4.07 8.18 -9.62
N PHE A 142 -4.85 8.28 -8.55
CA PHE A 142 -4.44 7.83 -7.22
C PHE A 142 -5.06 6.46 -6.94
N TYR A 143 -4.21 5.44 -6.97
CA TYR A 143 -4.52 4.10 -6.53
C TYR A 143 -4.15 3.95 -5.06
N ASN A 144 -4.73 2.95 -4.38
CA ASN A 144 -4.40 2.67 -2.98
C ASN A 144 -4.48 3.93 -2.09
N HIS A 145 -5.40 4.84 -2.44
CA HIS A 145 -5.60 6.22 -1.98
C HIS A 145 -4.45 7.22 -2.21
N ILE A 146 -3.19 6.85 -1.97
CA ILE A 146 -2.06 7.79 -1.99
C ILE A 146 -0.97 7.42 -3.00
N CYS A 147 -1.11 6.29 -3.72
CA CYS A 147 -0.15 5.86 -4.73
C CYS A 147 -0.55 6.43 -6.10
N TRP A 148 0.12 7.50 -6.53
CA TRP A 148 -0.20 8.14 -7.81
C TRP A 148 0.45 7.42 -8.98
N HIS A 149 -0.22 7.41 -10.13
CA HIS A 149 0.30 6.94 -11.40
C HIS A 149 -0.08 7.93 -12.50
N GLN A 150 0.89 8.32 -13.33
CA GLN A 150 0.65 9.26 -14.42
C GLN A 150 0.03 8.51 -15.62
N ILE A 151 -1.21 8.86 -15.98
CA ILE A 151 -1.96 8.23 -17.07
C ILE A 151 -1.66 8.91 -18.41
N THR A 152 -1.47 10.22 -18.39
CA THR A 152 -1.17 11.00 -19.60
C THR A 152 -0.01 11.96 -19.36
N ASP A 153 0.84 12.08 -20.38
CA ASP A 153 1.89 13.07 -20.49
C ASP A 153 1.71 13.85 -21.79
N MET A 154 1.66 15.18 -21.72
CA MET A 154 1.56 16.02 -22.91
C MET A 154 2.29 17.34 -22.76
N ASP A 155 3.24 17.57 -23.67
CA ASP A 155 3.92 18.85 -23.83
C ASP A 155 3.80 19.29 -25.30
N VAL A 156 3.25 20.49 -25.52
CA VAL A 156 3.18 21.14 -26.84
C VAL A 156 3.98 22.43 -26.76
N ASP A 157 4.83 22.66 -27.75
CA ASP A 157 5.69 23.84 -27.84
C ASP A 157 5.73 24.27 -29.32
N THR A 158 4.74 25.06 -29.74
CA THR A 158 4.53 25.40 -31.15
C THR A 158 4.56 26.90 -31.36
N ARG A 159 5.41 27.37 -32.27
CA ARG A 159 5.53 28.78 -32.68
C ARG A 159 5.62 28.87 -34.19
N THR A 160 4.79 29.74 -34.76
CA THR A 160 4.91 30.09 -36.18
C THR A 160 5.05 31.60 -36.35
N SER A 161 5.86 31.97 -37.33
CA SER A 161 5.89 33.31 -37.91
C SER A 161 5.22 33.25 -39.26
N VAL A 162 4.37 34.23 -39.58
CA VAL A 162 3.63 34.36 -40.86
C VAL A 162 3.09 33.02 -41.35
N TYR A 163 1.91 32.64 -40.87
CA TYR A 163 1.22 31.42 -41.29
C TYR A 163 0.23 31.69 -42.43
N GLN A 164 0.00 30.71 -43.29
CA GLN A 164 -1.18 30.64 -44.16
C GLN A 164 -2.40 30.16 -43.35
N GLU A 165 -3.61 30.47 -43.80
CA GLU A 165 -4.85 30.10 -43.08
C GLU A 165 -4.97 28.59 -42.82
N ASP A 166 -4.53 27.76 -43.78
CA ASP A 166 -4.51 26.30 -43.63
C ASP A 166 -3.54 25.83 -42.52
N GLU A 167 -2.35 26.43 -42.44
CA GLU A 167 -1.36 26.10 -41.40
C GLU A 167 -1.89 26.46 -40.01
N TYR A 168 -2.61 27.58 -39.88
CA TYR A 168 -3.27 27.95 -38.63
C TYR A 168 -4.37 26.96 -38.25
N ASN A 169 -5.23 26.58 -39.19
CA ASN A 169 -6.32 25.64 -38.93
C ASN A 169 -5.79 24.26 -38.50
N GLU A 170 -4.68 23.79 -39.08
CA GLU A 170 -4.02 22.55 -38.66
C GLU A 170 -3.50 22.65 -37.21
N MET A 171 -2.85 23.76 -36.84
CA MET A 171 -2.34 23.97 -35.48
C MET A 171 -3.44 24.09 -34.43
N VAL A 172 -4.55 24.75 -34.77
CA VAL A 172 -5.73 24.85 -33.90
C VAL A 172 -6.38 23.47 -33.76
N ALA A 173 -6.54 22.73 -34.86
CA ALA A 173 -7.08 21.37 -34.80
C ALA A 173 -6.21 20.44 -33.95
N GLU A 174 -4.88 20.51 -34.09
CA GLU A 174 -3.94 19.77 -33.24
C GLU A 174 -4.11 20.16 -31.77
N ARG A 175 -4.18 21.45 -31.44
CA ARG A 175 -4.43 21.94 -30.07
C ARG A 175 -5.77 21.44 -29.51
N GLU A 176 -6.85 21.51 -30.29
CA GLU A 176 -8.18 21.07 -29.86
C GLU A 176 -8.24 19.56 -29.66
N ASP A 177 -7.71 18.76 -30.59
CA ASP A 177 -7.64 17.30 -30.47
C ASP A 177 -6.83 16.88 -29.24
N LEU A 178 -5.73 17.58 -28.96
CA LEU A 178 -4.88 17.34 -27.81
C LEU A 178 -5.56 17.70 -26.47
N LEU A 179 -6.34 18.78 -26.44
CA LEU A 179 -7.05 19.21 -25.25
C LEU A 179 -8.45 18.58 -25.13
N ALA A 180 -8.89 17.80 -26.12
CA ALA A 180 -10.21 17.19 -26.16
C ALA A 180 -10.49 16.30 -24.94
N ASP A 181 -9.55 15.49 -24.45
CA ASP A 181 -9.77 14.67 -23.24
C ASP A 181 -10.00 15.53 -21.99
N TYR A 182 -9.37 16.70 -21.92
CA TYR A 182 -9.49 17.61 -20.79
C TYR A 182 -10.78 18.43 -20.83
N TYR A 183 -11.26 18.82 -22.00
CA TYR A 183 -12.46 19.65 -22.15
C TYR A 183 -13.71 18.90 -22.62
N SER A 184 -13.60 17.61 -22.97
CA SER A 184 -14.77 16.77 -23.27
C SER A 184 -15.72 16.65 -22.09
N ASN A 185 -15.20 16.78 -20.86
CA ASN A 185 -15.97 16.92 -19.65
C ASN A 185 -15.25 17.85 -18.67
N ASN A 186 -15.90 18.95 -18.28
CA ASN A 186 -15.36 19.96 -17.36
C ASN A 186 -15.64 19.67 -15.87
N ASP A 187 -16.26 18.53 -15.52
CA ASP A 187 -16.63 18.15 -14.15
C ASP A 187 -15.42 18.04 -13.18
N TRP A 188 -14.19 18.04 -13.70
CA TRP A 188 -12.97 18.04 -12.88
C TRP A 188 -12.49 19.44 -12.50
N LEU A 189 -12.85 20.46 -13.28
CA LEU A 189 -12.28 21.79 -13.17
C LEU A 189 -12.68 22.42 -11.83
N GLU A 190 -11.71 23.02 -11.14
CA GLU A 190 -11.90 23.71 -9.86
C GLU A 190 -12.51 22.84 -8.73
N GLN A 191 -12.53 21.52 -8.89
CA GLN A 191 -12.92 20.58 -7.83
C GLN A 191 -11.82 20.47 -6.77
N ASN A 192 -11.62 21.53 -5.99
CA ASN A 192 -10.61 21.65 -4.96
C ASN A 192 -11.22 22.35 -3.72
N PRO A 193 -11.32 21.70 -2.55
CA PRO A 193 -10.92 20.32 -2.26
C PRO A 193 -11.89 19.29 -2.83
N PHE A 194 -11.37 18.09 -3.10
CA PHE A 194 -12.13 16.94 -3.59
C PHE A 194 -12.28 15.87 -2.51
N ASN A 195 -13.53 15.53 -2.19
CA ASN A 195 -13.85 14.54 -1.16
C ASN A 195 -14.21 13.20 -1.81
N PHE A 196 -13.54 12.13 -1.37
CA PHE A 196 -13.77 10.77 -1.87
C PHE A 196 -13.63 9.76 -0.73
N GLU A 197 -14.70 9.02 -0.44
CA GLU A 197 -14.72 7.97 0.59
C GLU A 197 -14.16 8.42 1.95
N GLY A 198 -14.56 9.59 2.44
CA GLY A 198 -14.10 10.13 3.73
C GLY A 198 -12.67 10.66 3.73
N ARG A 199 -12.07 10.84 2.55
CA ARG A 199 -10.74 11.43 2.35
C ARG A 199 -10.86 12.71 1.55
N THR A 200 -9.88 13.60 1.72
CA THR A 200 -9.83 14.88 1.04
C THR A 200 -8.52 15.00 0.27
N TYR A 201 -8.64 15.30 -1.02
CA TYR A 201 -7.53 15.65 -1.91
C TYR A 201 -7.62 17.13 -2.23
N SER A 202 -6.49 17.83 -2.23
CA SER A 202 -6.47 19.26 -2.55
C SER A 202 -5.24 19.67 -3.32
N PHE A 203 -5.43 20.65 -4.19
CA PHE A 203 -4.37 21.35 -4.88
C PHE A 203 -4.76 22.84 -4.97
N THR A 204 -4.29 23.63 -4.01
CA THR A 204 -4.66 25.05 -3.92
C THR A 204 -3.66 25.90 -4.68
N LEU A 205 -4.16 26.73 -5.61
CA LEU A 205 -3.41 27.78 -6.28
C LEU A 205 -3.61 29.11 -5.56
N ASN A 206 -2.52 29.77 -5.23
CA ASN A 206 -2.44 31.04 -4.53
C ASN A 206 -1.76 32.09 -5.44
N PRO A 207 -1.85 33.40 -5.12
CA PRO A 207 -1.20 34.45 -5.91
C PRO A 207 0.31 34.24 -6.12
N GLU A 208 1.03 33.68 -5.13
CA GLU A 208 2.45 33.35 -5.21
C GLU A 208 2.79 32.20 -6.16
N ASP A 209 1.79 31.50 -6.71
CA ASP A 209 2.00 30.43 -7.69
C ASP A 209 2.08 30.96 -9.12
N TYR A 210 1.76 32.23 -9.30
CA TYR A 210 1.79 32.94 -10.57
C TYR A 210 2.99 33.88 -10.63
N PRO A 211 3.62 34.07 -11.80
CA PRO A 211 4.78 34.94 -11.96
C PRO A 211 4.42 36.44 -11.97
N THR A 212 3.30 36.85 -11.36
CA THR A 212 2.77 38.23 -11.36
C THR A 212 3.76 39.24 -10.81
N SER A 213 4.56 38.84 -9.82
CA SER A 213 5.62 39.65 -9.20
C SER A 213 7.03 39.21 -9.60
N GLY A 214 7.17 38.47 -10.71
CA GLY A 214 8.43 37.91 -11.21
C GLY A 214 8.67 36.45 -10.80
N ILE A 215 9.38 35.71 -11.66
CA ILE A 215 9.57 34.25 -11.51
C ILE A 215 10.26 33.84 -10.21
N GLN A 216 11.15 34.68 -9.69
CA GLN A 216 11.88 34.43 -8.44
C GLN A 216 10.95 34.33 -7.22
N ASN A 217 9.77 34.94 -7.32
CA ASN A 217 8.75 34.94 -6.26
C ASN A 217 7.75 33.80 -6.40
N VAL A 218 7.80 33.03 -7.50
CA VAL A 218 6.92 31.88 -7.68
C VAL A 218 7.26 30.79 -6.66
N THR A 219 6.26 30.18 -6.04
CA THR A 219 6.41 29.04 -5.13
C THR A 219 7.38 28.00 -5.71
N LEU A 220 8.35 27.58 -4.91
CA LEU A 220 9.39 26.64 -5.38
C LEU A 220 8.78 25.27 -5.72
N ARG A 221 7.99 24.72 -4.80
CA ARG A 221 7.36 23.41 -4.91
C ARG A 221 5.88 23.47 -4.61
N LYS A 222 5.09 22.75 -5.41
CA LYS A 222 3.66 22.53 -5.15
C LYS A 222 3.40 21.05 -5.01
N ALA A 223 2.35 20.71 -4.26
CA ALA A 223 1.97 19.34 -4.09
C ALA A 223 0.45 19.17 -4.09
N VAL A 224 0.00 17.99 -4.52
CA VAL A 224 -1.31 17.50 -4.14
C VAL A 224 -1.22 17.05 -2.69
N GLN A 225 -2.10 17.62 -1.87
CA GLN A 225 -2.24 17.30 -0.46
C GLN A 225 -3.35 16.28 -0.25
N TYR A 226 -3.19 15.49 0.81
CA TYR A 226 -4.09 14.42 1.20
C TYR A 226 -4.38 14.44 2.70
N THR A 227 -5.65 14.35 3.05
CA THR A 227 -6.13 14.24 4.43
C THR A 227 -7.11 13.08 4.57
N GLY A 228 -6.94 12.28 5.62
CA GLY A 228 -7.74 11.08 5.92
C GLY A 228 -6.87 9.83 6.15
N ASN A 229 -7.50 8.67 6.25
CA ASN A 229 -6.78 7.41 6.47
C ASN A 229 -5.96 7.01 5.24
N ALA A 230 -4.64 7.03 5.35
CA ALA A 230 -3.70 6.72 4.27
C ALA A 230 -3.79 5.27 3.76
N ILE A 231 -4.39 4.38 4.55
CA ILE A 231 -4.41 2.95 4.23
C ILE A 231 -5.66 2.58 3.43
N PRO A 232 -5.49 1.83 2.32
CA PRO A 232 -6.61 1.41 1.50
C PRO A 232 -7.44 0.32 2.13
N TYR A 233 -8.76 0.46 2.00
CA TYR A 233 -9.68 -0.65 2.20
C TYR A 233 -9.54 -1.68 1.06
N ASN A 234 -9.38 -1.16 -0.16
CA ASN A 234 -9.28 -1.93 -1.40
C ASN A 234 -7.92 -1.68 -2.07
N MET A 235 -7.18 -2.75 -2.34
CA MET A 235 -5.84 -2.65 -2.93
C MET A 235 -5.85 -2.83 -4.45
N TYR A 236 -4.95 -2.13 -5.13
CA TYR A 236 -4.72 -2.21 -6.57
C TYR A 236 -3.27 -2.66 -6.82
N PRO A 237 -3.03 -3.92 -7.25
CA PRO A 237 -1.69 -4.40 -7.64
C PRO A 237 -1.24 -3.97 -9.05
N LYS A 238 0.07 -3.85 -9.32
CA LYS A 238 0.64 -3.33 -10.60
C LYS A 238 0.29 -4.14 -11.86
N GLY A 239 0.55 -5.44 -11.87
CA GLY A 239 0.59 -6.24 -13.11
C GLY A 239 -0.76 -6.44 -13.79
N PHE A 240 -1.85 -6.48 -13.04
CA PHE A 240 -3.15 -6.85 -13.60
C PHE A 240 -3.81 -5.73 -14.43
N TYR A 241 -3.67 -4.46 -14.01
CA TYR A 241 -4.42 -3.35 -14.61
C TYR A 241 -3.68 -2.58 -15.71
N GLU A 242 -2.34 -2.61 -15.72
CA GLU A 242 -1.55 -1.93 -16.75
C GLU A 242 -1.29 -2.81 -17.99
N LEU A 243 -1.15 -4.14 -17.81
CA LEU A 243 -0.57 -5.02 -18.84
C LEU A 243 -1.48 -6.17 -19.31
N GLY A 244 -2.68 -6.32 -18.74
CA GLY A 244 -3.61 -7.39 -19.14
C GLY A 244 -3.09 -8.80 -18.86
N GLY A 245 -2.14 -8.97 -17.93
CA GLY A 245 -1.49 -10.26 -17.62
C GLY A 245 -0.52 -10.21 -16.43
N GLU A 246 -0.35 -11.37 -15.78
CA GLU A 246 0.24 -11.59 -14.45
C GLU A 246 1.78 -11.62 -14.40
N ASP A 247 2.42 -10.53 -13.95
CA ASP A 247 3.82 -10.59 -13.47
C ASP A 247 3.96 -10.22 -11.97
N THR A 248 2.86 -9.90 -11.28
CA THR A 248 2.93 -9.55 -9.85
C THR A 248 2.92 -10.81 -8.98
N GLU A 249 3.81 -10.90 -7.99
CA GLU A 249 3.86 -12.05 -7.08
C GLU A 249 2.71 -12.00 -6.05
N ILE A 250 1.88 -13.04 -6.00
CA ILE A 250 0.69 -13.13 -5.15
C ILE A 250 1.04 -13.04 -3.67
N PHE A 251 2.14 -13.67 -3.24
CA PHE A 251 2.58 -13.58 -1.86
C PHE A 251 2.96 -12.17 -1.45
N SER A 252 3.49 -11.38 -2.38
CA SER A 252 3.79 -9.98 -2.13
C SER A 252 2.50 -9.18 -1.92
N VAL A 253 1.43 -9.49 -2.67
CA VAL A 253 0.10 -8.88 -2.45
C VAL A 253 -0.54 -9.33 -1.14
N LEU A 254 -0.48 -10.62 -0.80
CA LEU A 254 -0.97 -11.12 0.49
C LEU A 254 -0.20 -10.47 1.65
N LYS A 255 1.13 -10.43 1.58
CA LYS A 255 1.96 -9.78 2.61
C LYS A 255 1.61 -8.30 2.75
N ALA A 256 1.39 -7.59 1.64
CA ALA A 256 0.89 -6.22 1.66
C ALA A 256 -0.48 -6.13 2.35
N ALA A 257 -1.43 -7.02 2.03
CA ALA A 257 -2.73 -7.08 2.67
C ALA A 257 -2.64 -7.31 4.18
N LEU A 258 -1.85 -8.30 4.59
CA LEU A 258 -1.64 -8.65 6.00
C LEU A 258 -1.01 -7.48 6.76
N MET A 259 -0.07 -6.77 6.13
CA MET A 259 0.55 -5.58 6.68
C MET A 259 -0.45 -4.43 6.84
N LEU A 260 -1.16 -4.07 5.76
CA LEU A 260 -2.03 -2.89 5.73
C LEU A 260 -3.31 -3.06 6.58
N HIS A 261 -3.75 -4.29 6.85
CA HIS A 261 -4.99 -4.54 7.60
C HIS A 261 -4.76 -5.11 9.00
N ASN A 262 -3.53 -5.06 9.51
CA ASN A 262 -3.14 -5.65 10.80
C ASN A 262 -3.51 -7.14 10.95
N LEU A 263 -3.44 -7.89 9.85
CA LEU A 263 -3.83 -9.29 9.82
C LEU A 263 -2.63 -10.22 9.94
N THR A 264 -2.91 -11.46 10.29
CA THR A 264 -1.94 -12.55 10.36
C THR A 264 -2.60 -13.88 10.01
N LEU A 265 -1.80 -14.83 9.55
CA LEU A 265 -2.22 -16.22 9.38
C LEU A 265 -1.77 -17.03 10.60
N ILE A 266 -2.70 -17.80 11.16
CA ILE A 266 -2.48 -18.70 12.29
C ILE A 266 -2.73 -20.12 11.79
N SER A 267 -1.84 -21.05 12.13
CA SER A 267 -2.10 -22.49 11.99
C SER A 267 -2.45 -23.03 13.38
N GLU A 268 -3.67 -23.52 13.54
CA GLU A 268 -4.12 -24.14 14.79
C GLU A 268 -3.58 -25.57 14.94
N PRO A 269 -3.51 -26.12 16.18
CA PRO A 269 -3.03 -27.48 16.42
C PRO A 269 -3.83 -28.59 15.70
N ASN A 270 -5.10 -28.31 15.36
CA ASN A 270 -5.97 -29.23 14.61
C ASN A 270 -5.71 -29.20 13.08
N GLY A 271 -4.83 -28.32 12.60
CA GLY A 271 -4.54 -28.16 11.17
C GLY A 271 -5.31 -27.03 10.48
N THR A 272 -6.25 -26.36 11.16
CA THR A 272 -7.01 -25.25 10.59
C THR A 272 -6.12 -24.04 10.35
N ILE A 273 -6.22 -23.42 9.17
CA ILE A 273 -5.59 -22.13 8.89
C ILE A 273 -6.60 -21.01 9.13
N LYS A 274 -6.28 -20.10 10.04
CA LYS A 274 -7.12 -18.94 10.37
C LYS A 274 -6.46 -17.65 9.90
N LEU A 275 -7.21 -16.81 9.18
CA LEU A 275 -6.88 -15.40 9.03
C LEU A 275 -7.45 -14.65 10.24
N ALA A 276 -6.58 -14.05 11.04
CA ALA A 276 -6.94 -13.35 12.26
C ALA A 276 -6.45 -11.89 12.22
N ASN A 277 -7.19 -11.00 12.88
CA ASN A 277 -6.67 -9.67 13.18
C ASN A 277 -5.78 -9.76 14.42
N LYS A 278 -4.62 -9.09 14.41
CA LYS A 278 -3.66 -9.13 15.52
C LYS A 278 -4.19 -8.46 16.79
N ASP A 279 -5.21 -7.61 16.67
CA ASP A 279 -5.91 -6.96 17.76
C ASP A 279 -7.08 -7.78 18.30
N GLU A 280 -7.46 -8.89 17.67
CA GLU A 280 -8.44 -9.81 18.24
C GLU A 280 -7.86 -10.43 19.51
N ILE A 281 -8.29 -9.88 20.64
CA ILE A 281 -7.94 -10.35 21.96
C ILE A 281 -8.64 -11.70 22.16
N SER A 282 -7.85 -12.78 22.26
CA SER A 282 -8.32 -13.96 22.98
C SER A 282 -8.59 -13.54 24.43
N ASN A 283 -9.82 -13.71 24.88
CA ASN A 283 -10.18 -13.46 26.29
C ASN A 283 -9.59 -14.51 27.24
N GLU A 284 -9.04 -15.60 26.70
CA GLU A 284 -8.43 -16.66 27.49
C GLU A 284 -6.98 -16.29 27.84
N ILE A 285 -6.74 -16.10 29.14
CA ILE A 285 -5.41 -15.85 29.71
C ILE A 285 -4.91 -17.16 30.30
N VAL A 286 -3.78 -17.65 29.79
CA VAL A 286 -3.10 -18.83 30.33
C VAL A 286 -2.09 -18.38 31.39
N THR A 287 -2.37 -18.64 32.66
CA THR A 287 -1.41 -18.36 33.74
C THR A 287 -0.31 -19.41 33.74
N ILE A 288 0.94 -18.98 33.55
CA ILE A 288 2.12 -19.84 33.60
C ILE A 288 2.67 -19.84 35.02
N ASP A 289 2.87 -21.02 35.58
CA ASP A 289 3.47 -21.21 36.88
C ASP A 289 4.94 -20.73 36.85
N PRO A 290 5.38 -19.87 37.80
CA PRO A 290 6.76 -19.43 37.86
C PRO A 290 7.78 -20.58 37.93
N ALA A 291 7.40 -21.73 38.50
CA ALA A 291 8.25 -22.92 38.56
C ALA A 291 8.50 -23.57 37.19
N ASP A 292 7.61 -23.36 36.23
CA ASP A 292 7.72 -23.92 34.88
C ASP A 292 8.46 -22.98 33.93
N VAL A 293 8.89 -21.78 34.36
CA VAL A 293 9.68 -20.86 33.53
C VAL A 293 11.17 -21.15 33.72
N VAL A 294 11.75 -21.87 32.76
CA VAL A 294 13.16 -22.34 32.81
C VAL A 294 14.14 -21.19 32.57
N ASP A 295 13.84 -20.34 31.58
CA ASP A 295 14.63 -19.16 31.26
C ASP A 295 13.71 -18.04 30.80
N SER A 296 14.07 -16.80 31.13
CA SER A 296 13.35 -15.64 30.63
C SER A 296 14.24 -14.42 30.49
N LYS A 297 14.08 -13.72 29.37
CA LYS A 297 14.78 -12.48 29.06
C LYS A 297 13.81 -11.47 28.51
N LYS A 298 13.73 -10.33 29.18
CA LYS A 298 12.97 -9.17 28.73
C LYS A 298 13.90 -8.14 28.11
N LYS A 299 13.54 -7.60 26.95
CA LYS A 299 14.26 -6.50 26.30
C LYS A 299 13.28 -5.60 25.57
N ARG A 300 13.65 -4.34 25.37
CA ARG A 300 12.91 -3.46 24.47
C ARG A 300 13.12 -3.93 23.04
N LEU A 301 12.04 -4.00 22.25
CA LEU A 301 12.15 -4.35 20.85
C LEU A 301 12.79 -3.17 20.11
N ASN A 302 13.93 -3.42 19.47
CA ASN A 302 14.64 -2.39 18.72
C ASN A 302 14.72 -2.82 17.25
N ARG A 303 13.56 -2.87 16.59
CA ARG A 303 13.45 -3.07 15.14
C ARG A 303 12.90 -1.78 14.54
N PRO A 304 13.77 -0.85 14.11
CA PRO A 304 13.33 0.48 13.72
C PRO A 304 12.59 0.53 12.39
N SER A 305 12.58 -0.55 11.58
CA SER A 305 11.96 -0.49 10.24
C SER A 305 11.31 -1.82 9.85
N PRO A 306 10.01 -1.85 9.56
CA PRO A 306 9.36 -2.98 8.90
C PRO A 306 9.90 -3.20 7.47
N GLU A 307 9.78 -4.43 6.95
CA GLU A 307 10.13 -4.74 5.56
C GLU A 307 9.02 -4.28 4.61
N VAL A 308 9.09 -3.02 4.14
CA VAL A 308 8.04 -2.41 3.29
C VAL A 308 8.22 -2.65 1.78
N SER A 309 9.26 -3.38 1.35
CA SER A 309 9.46 -3.77 -0.05
C SER A 309 8.28 -4.58 -0.60
N THR A 310 7.55 -5.30 0.26
CA THR A 310 6.33 -6.01 -0.14
C THR A 310 5.26 -5.10 -0.74
N LEU A 311 5.27 -3.79 -0.42
CA LEU A 311 4.33 -2.82 -0.97
C LEU A 311 4.64 -2.45 -2.43
N ASP A 312 5.81 -2.83 -2.97
CA ASP A 312 6.15 -2.59 -4.38
C ASP A 312 5.23 -3.29 -5.38
N CYS A 313 4.46 -4.28 -4.90
CA CYS A 313 3.43 -4.95 -5.70
C CYS A 313 2.21 -4.05 -5.98
N LEU A 314 2.04 -2.93 -5.26
CA LEU A 314 0.91 -2.01 -5.39
C LEU A 314 1.10 -1.04 -6.56
N LEU A 315 0.03 -0.79 -7.31
CA LEU A 315 -0.04 0.12 -8.45
C LEU A 315 0.18 1.59 -8.03
N GLY A 316 0.93 2.31 -8.86
CA GLY A 316 1.39 3.68 -8.62
C GLY A 316 2.73 3.77 -7.89
N ASP A 317 3.15 5.00 -7.62
CA ASP A 317 4.29 5.33 -6.77
C ASP A 317 3.95 4.96 -5.31
N THR A 318 4.70 4.04 -4.73
CA THR A 318 4.45 3.50 -3.38
C THR A 318 5.26 4.19 -2.28
N ASN A 319 6.05 5.22 -2.61
CA ASN A 319 6.94 5.87 -1.65
C ASN A 319 6.17 6.45 -0.46
N ALA A 320 5.07 7.16 -0.72
CA ALA A 320 4.27 7.78 0.34
C ALA A 320 3.68 6.73 1.29
N ILE A 321 3.09 5.64 0.78
CA ILE A 321 2.52 4.59 1.64
C ILE A 321 3.60 3.83 2.41
N LYS A 322 4.76 3.60 1.80
CA LYS A 322 5.91 2.96 2.47
C LYS A 322 6.43 3.80 3.63
N GLU A 323 6.58 5.10 3.43
CA GLU A 323 7.01 6.03 4.48
C GLU A 323 5.99 6.03 5.64
N VAL A 324 4.70 6.22 5.32
CA VAL A 324 3.62 6.24 6.32
C VAL A 324 3.55 4.95 7.15
N VAL A 325 3.68 3.78 6.50
CA VAL A 325 3.68 2.48 7.18
C VAL A 325 4.95 2.25 7.99
N THR A 326 6.11 2.69 7.47
CA THR A 326 7.40 2.59 8.16
C THR A 326 7.35 3.37 9.47
N ASP A 327 6.92 4.63 9.43
CA ASP A 327 6.83 5.50 10.60
C ASP A 327 5.87 4.91 11.64
N TYR A 328 4.69 4.48 11.21
CA TYR A 328 3.69 3.88 12.09
C TYR A 328 4.24 2.68 12.87
N TYR A 329 4.86 1.73 12.16
CA TYR A 329 5.41 0.55 12.82
C TYR A 329 6.68 0.84 13.61
N ALA A 330 7.51 1.80 13.19
CA ALA A 330 8.66 2.23 13.97
C ALA A 330 8.22 2.77 15.33
N ASP A 331 7.20 3.65 15.34
CA ASP A 331 6.61 4.20 16.55
C ASP A 331 5.99 3.11 17.43
N PHE A 332 5.16 2.24 16.84
CA PHE A 332 4.53 1.12 17.54
C PHE A 332 5.56 0.18 18.17
N LEU A 333 6.53 -0.31 17.39
CA LEU A 333 7.53 -1.26 17.86
C LEU A 333 8.47 -0.65 18.91
N SER A 334 8.72 0.67 18.86
CA SER A 334 9.54 1.36 19.85
C SER A 334 8.94 1.31 21.26
N GLN A 335 7.64 1.10 21.39
CA GLN A 335 6.91 1.05 22.66
C GLN A 335 6.84 -0.37 23.24
N ILE A 336 7.16 -1.40 22.44
CA ILE A 336 6.99 -2.80 22.82
C ILE A 336 8.17 -3.33 23.63
N TRP A 337 7.85 -4.01 24.72
CA TRP A 337 8.76 -4.91 25.42
C TRP A 337 8.56 -6.34 24.93
N GLU A 338 9.64 -6.96 24.47
CA GLU A 338 9.66 -8.36 24.06
C GLU A 338 10.20 -9.22 25.21
N LEU A 339 9.41 -10.21 25.62
CA LEU A 339 9.81 -11.34 26.43
C LEU A 339 10.28 -12.46 25.51
N THR A 340 11.44 -13.03 25.77
CA THR A 340 11.82 -14.38 25.29
C THR A 340 11.78 -15.30 26.50
N ALA A 341 11.07 -16.41 26.44
CA ALA A 341 10.97 -17.34 27.56
C ALA A 341 10.98 -18.81 27.11
N VAL A 342 11.47 -19.67 27.99
CA VAL A 342 11.39 -21.13 27.89
C VAL A 342 10.45 -21.61 28.98
N ILE A 343 9.38 -22.31 28.60
CA ILE A 343 8.34 -22.81 29.51
C ILE A 343 8.33 -24.33 29.43
N ASP A 344 8.56 -25.00 30.55
CA ASP A 344 8.54 -26.46 30.69
C ASP A 344 7.11 -27.02 30.73
N ASN A 345 6.98 -28.34 30.65
CA ASN A 345 5.75 -29.10 30.85
C ASN A 345 4.70 -28.87 29.75
N LEU A 346 4.99 -29.35 28.54
CA LEU A 346 4.11 -29.17 27.36
C LEU A 346 2.69 -29.69 27.58
N ALA A 347 2.52 -30.71 28.42
CA ALA A 347 1.22 -31.31 28.67
C ALA A 347 0.31 -30.44 29.56
N LYS A 348 0.90 -29.55 30.38
CA LYS A 348 0.15 -28.65 31.28
C LYS A 348 -0.48 -27.48 30.54
N TYR A 349 0.16 -27.02 29.47
CA TYR A 349 -0.25 -25.81 28.75
C TYR A 349 -0.58 -26.09 27.28
N SER A 350 -1.71 -25.55 26.81
CA SER A 350 -2.05 -25.52 25.39
C SER A 350 -1.75 -24.14 24.82
N LEU A 351 -0.48 -23.88 24.51
CA LEU A 351 -0.03 -22.58 24.01
C LEU A 351 -0.05 -22.54 22.48
N SER A 352 -0.47 -21.40 21.93
CA SER A 352 -0.51 -21.11 20.52
C SER A 352 -0.17 -19.63 20.25
N LEU A 353 0.07 -19.31 18.98
CA LEU A 353 0.37 -17.94 18.55
C LEU A 353 -0.78 -17.00 18.95
N PHE A 354 -0.43 -15.80 19.44
CA PHE A 354 -1.35 -14.77 19.95
C PHE A 354 -2.16 -15.13 21.20
N ASN A 355 -1.93 -16.28 21.86
CA ASN A 355 -2.47 -16.48 23.20
C ASN A 355 -1.95 -15.41 24.17
N GLN A 356 -2.81 -15.01 25.09
CA GLN A 356 -2.40 -14.22 26.24
C GLN A 356 -1.89 -15.15 27.32
N ILE A 357 -0.69 -14.87 27.81
CA ILE A 357 -0.08 -15.60 28.91
C ILE A 357 0.23 -14.64 30.04
N GLN A 358 0.11 -15.11 31.26
CA GLN A 358 0.53 -14.36 32.44
C GLN A 358 1.72 -15.05 33.08
N ILE A 359 2.85 -14.34 33.17
CA ILE A 359 4.06 -14.80 33.86
C ILE A 359 4.37 -13.78 34.95
N ASN A 360 4.46 -14.23 36.20
CA ASN A 360 4.73 -13.37 37.36
C ASN A 360 3.80 -12.15 37.46
N GLY A 361 2.52 -12.32 37.11
CA GLY A 361 1.51 -11.27 37.15
C GLY A 361 1.51 -10.32 35.95
N ILE A 362 2.53 -10.37 35.08
CA ILE A 362 2.62 -9.54 33.88
C ILE A 362 1.98 -10.27 32.69
N LEU A 363 1.18 -9.55 31.92
CA LEU A 363 0.48 -10.06 30.75
C LEU A 363 1.33 -9.92 29.49
N TYR A 364 1.41 -10.99 28.72
CA TYR A 364 2.13 -11.03 27.46
C TYR A 364 1.27 -11.67 26.36
N ARG A 365 1.50 -11.28 25.11
CA ARG A 365 0.91 -11.90 23.91
C ARG A 365 1.97 -12.63 23.12
N ILE A 366 1.81 -13.94 22.94
CA ILE A 366 2.77 -14.76 22.18
C ILE A 366 2.83 -14.29 20.72
N THR A 367 4.02 -13.95 20.24
CA THR A 367 4.27 -13.53 18.85
C THR A 367 5.20 -14.45 18.09
N GLU A 368 5.92 -15.33 18.77
CA GLU A 368 6.58 -16.49 18.20
C GLU A 368 6.46 -17.66 19.18
N ILE A 369 6.24 -18.87 18.67
CA ILE A 369 6.18 -20.08 19.50
C ILE A 369 6.81 -21.25 18.76
N GLN A 370 7.65 -21.99 19.47
CA GLN A 370 8.23 -23.25 19.05
C GLN A 370 8.01 -24.28 20.14
N ARG A 371 7.59 -25.48 19.74
CA ARG A 371 7.42 -26.64 20.64
C ARG A 371 8.62 -27.59 20.51
N ASP A 372 9.25 -27.92 21.63
CA ASP A 372 10.36 -28.87 21.71
C ASP A 372 9.93 -30.11 22.49
N ALA A 373 9.35 -31.08 21.78
CA ALA A 373 8.81 -32.29 22.40
C ALA A 373 9.89 -33.19 23.05
N LYS A 374 11.18 -32.99 22.74
CA LYS A 374 12.27 -33.77 23.35
C LYS A 374 12.69 -33.19 24.70
N ALA A 375 12.72 -31.86 24.79
CA ALA A 375 13.02 -31.15 26.02
C ALA A 375 11.78 -31.01 26.94
N ASP A 376 10.58 -31.27 26.41
CA ASP A 376 9.30 -30.97 27.05
C ASP A 376 9.06 -29.47 27.26
N GLU A 377 9.53 -28.63 26.32
CA GLU A 377 9.53 -27.17 26.47
C GLU A 377 8.82 -26.43 25.33
N TYR A 378 8.19 -25.30 25.66
CA TYR A 378 7.89 -24.22 24.73
C TYR A 378 9.00 -23.18 24.73
N LYS A 379 9.43 -22.76 23.54
CA LYS A 379 10.29 -21.58 23.35
C LYS A 379 9.44 -20.50 22.73
N ILE A 380 9.25 -19.40 23.44
CA ILE A 380 8.35 -18.32 23.01
C ILE A 380 9.04 -16.97 22.93
N LYS A 381 8.53 -16.13 22.02
CA LYS A 381 8.62 -14.69 22.15
C LYS A 381 7.23 -14.12 22.36
N ALA A 382 7.11 -13.09 23.19
CA ALA A 382 5.85 -12.46 23.49
C ALA A 382 6.01 -10.96 23.69
N TRP A 383 5.02 -10.18 23.27
CA TRP A 383 4.94 -8.74 23.53
C TRP A 383 4.21 -8.50 24.83
N GLU A 384 4.77 -7.68 25.71
CA GLU A 384 4.07 -7.18 26.90
C GLU A 384 2.86 -6.35 26.47
N LEU A 385 1.71 -6.57 27.13
CA LEU A 385 0.44 -5.90 26.85
C LEU A 385 0.16 -4.73 27.79
#